data_AF-A0A9D1JP78-F1
#
_entry.id   AF-A0A9D1JP78-F1
#
_cell.length_a   1.000
_cell.length_b   1.000
_cell.length_c   1.000
_cell.angle_alpha   90.00
_cell.angle_beta   90.00
_cell.angle_gamma   90.00
#
_symmetry.space_group_name_H-M   'P 1'
#
loop_
_entity.id
_entity.type
_entity.pdbx_description
1 polymer ?
#
loop_
_entity_poly.entity_id
_entity_poly.type
_entity_poly.pdbx_seq_one_letter_code
_entity_poly.pdbx_strand_id
1 'polypeptide(L)'
;MQSKTYVSQSLKNGRLMRWTYMPLKVYVAPMKFYSKQGEDYKYRQMVRRACEEWQTATKGRVSFSFVKTLLESNVNVDWKRVERKALGHCYFSFDGANRLYGAEVAIGLTDGYIHGDYGDESEVYHTILHEIGHAIGLGHSPYKTDIMYTPHQKGIHRVSEGDILTVNWLYRLPQGATVADVAAQFSMGGSDIDEIIYRVMHRNQPSEFEKVKNNVKIPKRDLLDEQENIALLRKYHMALQNVTLSDDMRKFFLKNKRDNLK
;
A
#
# COMPACT_ATOMS: atom_id res chain seq x y z
N MET A 1 -6.37 6.64 2.27
CA MET A 1 -5.42 5.98 1.35
C MET A 1 -5.28 4.54 1.80
N GLN A 2 -5.76 3.58 1.02
CA GLN A 2 -5.66 2.17 1.37
C GLN A 2 -4.20 1.78 1.15
N SER A 3 -3.41 1.70 2.22
CA SER A 3 -2.00 1.35 2.11
C SER A 3 -1.91 -0.10 1.64
N LYS A 4 -1.48 -0.28 0.40
CA LYS A 4 -1.32 -1.58 -0.24
C LYS A 4 0.16 -1.75 -0.52
N THR A 5 0.74 -2.82 0.01
CA THR A 5 2.10 -3.22 -0.34
C THR A 5 2.16 -3.77 -1.76
N TYR A 6 3.37 -3.98 -2.25
CA TYR A 6 3.63 -4.70 -3.50
C TYR A 6 4.72 -5.78 -3.29
N VAL A 7 4.71 -6.44 -2.13
CA VAL A 7 5.65 -7.52 -1.78
C VAL A 7 5.57 -8.68 -2.77
N SER A 8 4.40 -8.93 -3.38
CA SER A 8 4.22 -9.91 -4.45
C SER A 8 5.21 -9.73 -5.61
N GLN A 9 5.60 -8.49 -5.90
CA GLN A 9 6.52 -8.14 -6.98
C GLN A 9 7.98 -8.52 -6.67
N SER A 10 8.26 -8.90 -5.42
CA SER A 10 9.58 -9.38 -4.96
C SER A 10 9.66 -10.91 -4.90
N LEU A 11 8.64 -11.62 -5.40
CA LEU A 11 8.63 -13.07 -5.52
C LEU A 11 9.39 -13.51 -6.77
N LYS A 12 10.25 -14.53 -6.61
CA LYS A 12 10.86 -15.25 -7.73
C LYS A 12 10.49 -16.72 -7.63
N ASN A 13 9.85 -17.26 -8.67
CA ASN A 13 9.32 -18.63 -8.68
C ASN A 13 8.40 -18.91 -7.48
N GLY A 14 7.56 -17.93 -7.11
CA GLY A 14 6.59 -18.03 -6.01
C GLY A 14 7.18 -17.92 -4.60
N ARG A 15 8.47 -17.59 -4.46
CA ARG A 15 9.17 -17.47 -3.17
C ARG A 15 9.80 -16.09 -2.98
N LEU A 16 9.78 -15.58 -1.75
CA LEU A 16 10.36 -14.28 -1.42
C LEU A 16 11.87 -14.25 -1.64
N MET A 17 12.30 -13.36 -2.52
CA MET A 17 13.70 -13.08 -2.78
C MET A 17 14.15 -11.89 -1.93
N ARG A 18 15.13 -12.09 -1.04
CA ARG A 18 15.67 -11.00 -0.22
C ARG A 18 17.10 -11.24 0.26
N TRP A 19 17.73 -10.16 0.71
CA TRP A 19 18.98 -10.23 1.46
C TRP A 19 18.73 -10.78 2.88
N THR A 20 19.76 -11.39 3.47
CA THR A 20 19.73 -11.94 4.83
C THR A 20 20.68 -11.24 5.80
N TYR A 21 21.49 -10.34 5.29
CA TYR A 21 22.45 -9.57 6.06
C TYR A 21 22.39 -8.11 5.64
N MET A 22 22.81 -7.27 6.57
CA MET A 22 22.97 -5.83 6.43
C MET A 22 24.19 -5.42 7.28
N PRO A 23 24.90 -4.34 6.93
CA PRO A 23 24.71 -3.50 5.75
C PRO A 23 25.14 -4.21 4.45
N LEU A 24 24.57 -3.78 3.32
CA LEU A 24 25.03 -4.19 1.99
C LEU A 24 26.30 -3.43 1.61
N LYS A 25 27.32 -4.13 1.13
CA LYS A 25 28.55 -3.51 0.66
C LYS A 25 28.37 -3.00 -0.77
N VAL A 26 28.47 -1.68 -0.95
CA VAL A 26 28.26 -1.01 -2.24
C VAL A 26 29.61 -0.59 -2.82
N TYR A 27 29.91 -1.05 -4.02
CA TYR A 27 31.00 -0.52 -4.83
C TYR A 27 30.43 0.32 -5.97
N VAL A 28 31.03 1.48 -6.21
CA VAL A 28 30.66 2.36 -7.33
C VAL A 28 31.84 2.42 -8.28
N ALA A 29 31.65 1.91 -9.50
CA ALA A 29 32.67 1.88 -10.52
C ALA A 29 33.10 3.31 -10.91
N PRO A 30 34.37 3.54 -11.27
CA PRO A 30 34.79 4.80 -11.88
C PRO A 30 34.15 4.97 -13.25
N MET A 31 33.69 6.19 -13.51
CA MET A 31 33.24 6.56 -14.85
C MET A 31 34.37 6.47 -15.86
N LYS A 32 34.13 5.76 -16.97
CA LYS A 32 35.09 5.62 -18.07
C LYS A 32 34.73 6.45 -19.31
N PHE A 33 33.69 7.29 -19.23
CA PHE A 33 33.23 8.10 -20.37
C PHE A 33 34.02 9.41 -20.48
N TYR A 34 34.63 9.63 -21.65
CA TYR A 34 35.43 10.83 -21.93
C TYR A 34 34.62 12.14 -21.85
N SER A 35 33.34 12.09 -22.26
CA SER A 35 32.39 13.22 -22.26
C SER A 35 32.02 13.74 -20.86
N LYS A 36 32.27 12.94 -19.80
CA LYS A 36 31.88 13.23 -18.41
C LYS A 36 33.05 13.13 -17.43
N GLN A 37 34.27 13.11 -17.96
CA GLN A 37 35.49 13.06 -17.15
C GLN A 37 35.56 14.29 -16.23
N GLY A 38 35.56 14.06 -14.91
CA GLY A 38 35.50 15.11 -13.87
C GLY A 38 34.15 15.24 -13.16
N GLU A 39 33.05 14.72 -13.72
CA GLU A 39 31.73 14.71 -13.05
C GLU A 39 31.49 13.46 -12.19
N ASP A 40 32.43 12.49 -12.17
CA ASP A 40 32.34 11.23 -11.43
C ASP A 40 32.02 11.43 -9.93
N TYR A 41 32.59 12.46 -9.30
CA TYR A 41 32.29 12.79 -7.90
C TYR A 41 30.80 13.08 -7.69
N LYS A 42 30.17 13.85 -8.59
CA LYS A 42 28.76 14.25 -8.48
C LYS A 42 27.84 13.03 -8.53
N TYR A 43 28.03 12.14 -9.50
CA TYR A 43 27.20 10.95 -9.65
C TYR A 43 27.45 9.93 -8.52
N ARG A 44 28.68 9.81 -8.02
CA ARG A 44 28.96 9.05 -6.79
C ARG A 44 28.21 9.62 -5.58
N GLN A 45 28.13 10.94 -5.43
CA GLN A 45 27.33 11.55 -4.36
C GLN A 45 25.83 11.26 -4.54
N MET A 46 25.31 11.22 -5.77
CA MET A 46 23.92 10.83 -6.02
C MET A 46 23.63 9.39 -5.57
N VAL A 47 24.54 8.44 -5.86
CA VAL A 47 24.43 7.05 -5.38
C VAL A 47 24.46 6.99 -3.85
N ARG A 48 25.39 7.70 -3.22
CA ARG A 48 25.45 7.80 -1.75
C ARG A 48 24.15 8.34 -1.17
N ARG A 49 23.64 9.44 -1.73
CA ARG A 49 22.38 10.07 -1.32
C ARG A 49 21.19 9.12 -1.48
N ALA A 50 21.13 8.35 -2.57
CA ALA A 50 20.06 7.38 -2.79
C ALA A 50 20.09 6.25 -1.74
N CYS A 51 21.29 5.72 -1.43
CA CYS A 51 21.46 4.74 -0.34
C CYS A 51 21.05 5.32 1.02
N GLU A 52 21.43 6.57 1.31
CA GLU A 52 21.07 7.27 2.55
C GLU A 52 19.57 7.53 2.66
N GLU A 53 18.90 7.89 1.55
CA GLU A 53 17.44 8.07 1.49
C GLU A 53 16.73 6.76 1.86
N TRP A 54 17.09 5.63 1.23
CA TRP A 54 16.52 4.32 1.57
C TRP A 54 16.80 3.90 3.01
N GLN A 55 18.03 4.09 3.50
CA GLN A 55 18.39 3.77 4.88
C GLN A 55 17.59 4.62 5.88
N THR A 56 17.43 5.91 5.63
CA THR A 56 16.71 6.85 6.50
C THR A 56 15.20 6.57 6.48
N ALA A 57 14.62 6.47 5.29
CA ALA A 57 13.19 6.23 5.10
C ALA A 57 12.72 4.94 5.76
N THR A 58 13.57 3.90 5.73
CA THR A 58 13.28 2.59 6.34
C THR A 58 13.75 2.47 7.78
N LYS A 59 14.26 3.56 8.39
CA LYS A 59 14.79 3.60 9.77
C LYS A 59 15.85 2.53 10.03
N GLY A 60 16.74 2.31 9.07
CA GLY A 60 17.84 1.35 9.14
C GLY A 60 17.45 -0.10 8.87
N ARG A 61 16.20 -0.39 8.42
CA ARG A 61 15.82 -1.75 8.02
C ARG A 61 16.70 -2.28 6.89
N VAL A 62 17.01 -1.41 5.93
CA VAL A 62 18.10 -1.61 4.98
C VAL A 62 19.23 -0.64 5.34
N SER A 63 20.46 -1.07 5.15
CA SER A 63 21.63 -0.22 5.38
C SER A 63 22.75 -0.54 4.42
N PHE A 64 23.65 0.42 4.23
CA PHE A 64 24.69 0.34 3.21
C PHE A 64 26.06 0.75 3.79
N SER A 65 27.10 0.13 3.26
CA SER A 65 28.50 0.51 3.53
C SER A 65 29.27 0.56 2.23
N PHE A 66 30.00 1.65 1.96
CA PHE A 66 30.76 1.79 0.72
C PHE A 66 32.12 1.11 0.83
N VAL A 67 32.47 0.33 -0.20
CA VAL A 67 33.77 -0.36 -0.30
C VAL A 67 34.55 0.18 -1.50
N LYS A 68 35.89 0.03 -1.44
CA LYS A 68 36.78 0.56 -2.48
C LYS A 68 36.97 -0.38 -3.65
N THR A 69 36.69 -1.67 -3.46
CA THR A 69 36.97 -2.71 -4.46
C THR A 69 35.71 -3.50 -4.80
N LEU A 70 35.60 -3.92 -6.07
CA LEU A 70 34.49 -4.74 -6.55
C LEU A 70 34.39 -6.08 -5.82
N LEU A 71 35.54 -6.70 -5.49
CA LEU A 71 35.61 -8.01 -4.83
C LEU A 71 35.01 -8.03 -3.42
N GLU A 72 34.93 -6.88 -2.77
CA GLU A 72 34.33 -6.75 -1.43
C GLU A 72 32.83 -6.44 -1.48
N SER A 73 32.27 -6.18 -2.67
CA SER A 73 30.91 -5.65 -2.82
C SER A 73 29.85 -6.76 -2.94
N ASN A 74 28.64 -6.41 -2.51
CA ASN A 74 27.41 -7.18 -2.75
C ASN A 74 26.56 -6.48 -3.81
N VAL A 75 26.63 -5.14 -3.85
CA VAL A 75 25.96 -4.31 -4.84
C VAL A 75 27.05 -3.57 -5.62
N ASN A 76 27.11 -3.82 -6.92
CA ASN A 76 28.00 -3.12 -7.83
C ASN A 76 27.21 -2.12 -8.67
N VAL A 77 27.61 -0.86 -8.65
CA VAL A 77 27.03 0.21 -9.46
C VAL A 77 28.00 0.55 -10.59
N ASP A 78 27.58 0.30 -11.82
CA ASP A 78 28.31 0.60 -13.04
C ASP A 78 27.56 1.61 -13.91
N TRP A 79 28.32 2.32 -14.76
CA TRP A 79 27.80 3.38 -15.63
C TRP A 79 27.77 2.88 -17.07
N LYS A 80 26.63 3.04 -17.74
CA LYS A 80 26.45 2.65 -19.15
C LYS A 80 26.01 3.85 -19.98
N ARG A 81 26.46 3.87 -21.24
CA ARG A 81 25.89 4.80 -22.24
C ARG A 81 24.50 4.31 -22.60
N VAL A 82 23.52 5.19 -22.50
CA VAL A 82 22.14 4.82 -22.84
C VAL A 82 21.94 4.85 -24.34
N GLU A 83 21.55 3.70 -24.89
CA GLU A 83 20.77 3.66 -26.11
C GLU A 83 19.29 3.79 -25.71
N ARG A 84 18.72 5.00 -25.92
CA ARG A 84 17.32 5.53 -25.81
C ARG A 84 16.15 4.76 -25.15
N LYS A 85 16.23 3.46 -24.82
CA LYS A 85 15.13 2.58 -24.42
C LYS A 85 15.09 2.25 -22.93
N ALA A 86 16.21 2.28 -22.21
CA ALA A 86 16.26 2.02 -20.77
C ALA A 86 17.33 2.86 -20.08
N LEU A 87 16.94 3.60 -19.04
CA LEU A 87 17.80 4.53 -18.29
C LEU A 87 18.55 3.83 -17.14
N GLY A 88 18.15 2.62 -16.77
CA GLY A 88 18.78 1.83 -15.71
C GLY A 88 18.36 0.37 -15.80
N HIS A 89 19.18 -0.51 -15.23
CA HIS A 89 18.84 -1.92 -15.03
C HIS A 89 19.53 -2.48 -13.79
N CYS A 90 18.80 -3.28 -13.02
CA CYS A 90 19.34 -4.07 -11.92
C CYS A 90 19.19 -5.57 -12.20
N TYR A 91 20.29 -6.32 -12.11
CA TYR A 91 20.29 -7.78 -12.20
C TYR A 91 20.60 -8.41 -10.85
N PHE A 92 19.84 -9.45 -10.49
CA PHE A 92 19.98 -10.16 -9.23
C PHE A 92 20.72 -11.47 -9.38
N SER A 93 21.56 -11.77 -8.39
CA SER A 93 22.10 -13.09 -8.15
C SER A 93 21.52 -13.65 -6.86
N PHE A 94 20.88 -14.82 -6.94
CA PHE A 94 20.24 -15.49 -5.81
C PHE A 94 20.46 -17.00 -5.84
N ASP A 95 20.47 -17.63 -4.66
CA ASP A 95 20.64 -19.08 -4.53
C ASP A 95 19.30 -19.84 -4.59
N GLY A 96 19.36 -21.17 -4.52
CA GLY A 96 18.17 -22.05 -4.57
C GLY A 96 17.19 -21.85 -3.41
N ALA A 97 17.56 -21.11 -2.37
CA ALA A 97 16.68 -20.72 -1.27
C ALA A 97 16.10 -19.30 -1.45
N ASN A 98 16.30 -18.67 -2.62
CA ASN A 98 15.92 -17.28 -2.91
C ASN A 98 16.65 -16.25 -2.02
N ARG A 99 17.86 -16.56 -1.55
CA ARG A 99 18.71 -15.57 -0.87
C ARG A 99 19.45 -14.75 -1.89
N LEU A 100 19.33 -13.42 -1.82
CA LEU A 100 20.19 -12.52 -2.59
C LEU A 100 21.62 -12.58 -2.07
N TYR A 101 22.57 -12.69 -2.99
CA TYR A 101 24.00 -12.60 -2.70
C TYR A 101 24.76 -11.62 -3.60
N GLY A 102 24.12 -11.11 -4.68
CA GLY A 102 24.70 -10.11 -5.57
C GLY A 102 23.63 -9.27 -6.28
N ALA A 103 23.92 -7.99 -6.50
CA ALA A 103 23.12 -7.11 -7.35
C ALA A 103 24.03 -6.25 -8.25
N GLU A 104 23.79 -6.29 -9.55
CA GLU A 104 24.50 -5.50 -10.56
C GLU A 104 23.59 -4.39 -11.06
N VAL A 105 23.88 -3.16 -10.67
CA VAL A 105 23.13 -1.96 -11.02
C VAL A 105 23.86 -1.22 -12.13
N ALA A 106 23.23 -1.11 -13.29
CA ALA A 106 23.71 -0.33 -14.40
C ALA A 106 22.91 0.97 -14.49
N ILE A 107 23.58 2.12 -14.33
CA ILE A 107 22.96 3.44 -14.48
C ILE A 107 23.29 4.00 -15.85
N GLY A 108 22.25 4.32 -16.58
CA GLY A 108 22.31 4.93 -17.88
C GLY A 108 22.56 6.43 -17.80
N LEU A 109 23.57 6.92 -18.52
CA LEU A 109 23.84 8.35 -18.67
C LEU A 109 23.81 8.77 -20.14
N THR A 110 23.30 9.98 -20.38
CA THR A 110 23.31 10.60 -21.71
C THR A 110 24.62 11.35 -21.93
N ASP A 111 25.13 11.34 -23.15
CA ASP A 111 26.31 12.12 -23.54
C ASP A 111 25.97 13.60 -23.81
N GLY A 112 24.80 14.10 -23.37
CA GLY A 112 24.35 15.48 -23.59
C GLY A 112 23.85 15.81 -25.01
N TYR A 113 24.02 14.90 -25.99
CA TYR A 113 23.55 15.08 -27.37
C TYR A 113 22.12 14.60 -27.63
N ILE A 114 21.52 13.87 -26.68
CA ILE A 114 20.22 13.22 -26.85
C ILE A 114 19.25 13.86 -25.86
N HIS A 115 18.63 14.96 -26.30
CA HIS A 115 17.55 15.71 -25.64
C HIS A 115 17.91 16.45 -24.34
N GLY A 116 17.68 17.77 -24.33
CA GLY A 116 17.95 18.66 -23.17
C GLY A 116 17.18 18.28 -21.90
N ASP A 117 16.05 17.60 -22.01
CA ASP A 117 15.27 17.09 -20.87
C ASP A 117 15.93 15.89 -20.16
N TYR A 118 16.83 15.16 -20.81
CA TYR A 118 17.48 13.95 -20.27
C TYR A 118 18.89 14.22 -19.71
N GLY A 119 19.24 15.50 -19.59
CA GLY A 119 20.40 15.98 -18.83
C GLY A 119 20.05 16.48 -17.44
N ASP A 120 18.77 16.42 -17.04
CA ASP A 120 18.35 16.86 -15.71
C ASP A 120 18.89 15.90 -14.63
N GLU A 121 19.69 16.45 -13.74
CA GLU A 121 20.25 15.77 -12.59
C GLU A 121 19.17 15.12 -11.71
N SER A 122 17.97 15.70 -11.71
CA SER A 122 16.81 15.17 -11.00
C SER A 122 16.37 13.79 -11.54
N GLU A 123 16.38 13.61 -12.86
CA GLU A 123 15.98 12.37 -13.54
C GLU A 123 17.05 11.29 -13.41
N VAL A 124 18.33 11.67 -13.42
CA VAL A 124 19.43 10.74 -13.11
C VAL A 124 19.31 10.26 -11.67
N TYR A 125 19.08 11.18 -10.73
CA TYR A 125 18.89 10.82 -9.33
C TYR A 125 17.64 9.95 -9.10
N HIS A 126 16.51 10.25 -9.78
CA HIS A 126 15.32 9.40 -9.78
C HIS A 126 15.67 7.97 -10.19
N THR A 127 16.37 7.83 -11.31
CA THR A 127 16.78 6.53 -11.83
C THR A 127 17.69 5.80 -10.84
N ILE A 128 18.70 6.48 -10.28
CA ILE A 128 19.57 5.88 -9.25
C ILE A 128 18.75 5.43 -8.04
N LEU A 129 17.82 6.25 -7.55
CA LEU A 129 17.00 5.91 -6.39
C LEU A 129 16.11 4.68 -6.65
N HIS A 130 15.53 4.58 -7.85
CA HIS A 130 14.76 3.42 -8.32
C HIS A 130 15.62 2.16 -8.38
N GLU A 131 16.78 2.22 -9.02
CA GLU A 131 17.66 1.05 -9.18
C GLU A 131 18.25 0.57 -7.85
N ILE A 132 18.50 1.47 -6.88
CA ILE A 132 18.85 1.07 -5.52
C ILE A 132 17.68 0.36 -4.83
N GLY A 133 16.44 0.76 -5.11
CA GLY A 133 15.24 0.07 -4.66
C GLY A 133 15.16 -1.37 -5.19
N HIS A 134 15.53 -1.56 -6.46
CA HIS A 134 15.77 -2.90 -6.98
C HIS A 134 16.89 -3.60 -6.23
N ALA A 135 18.06 -3.00 -6.06
CA ALA A 135 19.20 -3.62 -5.39
C ALA A 135 18.89 -4.13 -3.97
N ILE A 136 17.95 -3.52 -3.24
CA ILE A 136 17.47 -4.01 -1.94
C ILE A 136 16.40 -5.13 -2.03
N GLY A 137 16.02 -5.54 -3.23
CA GLY A 137 15.14 -6.67 -3.50
C GLY A 137 13.70 -6.31 -3.83
N LEU A 138 13.36 -5.03 -4.05
CA LEU A 138 12.01 -4.64 -4.46
C LEU A 138 11.75 -4.92 -5.93
N GLY A 139 10.53 -5.35 -6.25
CA GLY A 139 9.98 -5.30 -7.60
C GLY A 139 9.37 -3.94 -7.94
N HIS A 140 8.73 -3.84 -9.10
CA HIS A 140 8.06 -2.62 -9.51
C HIS A 140 6.77 -2.40 -8.71
N SER A 141 6.56 -1.17 -8.21
CA SER A 141 5.30 -0.78 -7.62
C SER A 141 4.23 -0.59 -8.71
N PRO A 142 2.96 -0.96 -8.45
CA PRO A 142 1.84 -0.59 -9.32
C PRO A 142 1.31 0.84 -9.06
N TYR A 143 1.85 1.58 -8.09
CA TYR A 143 1.34 2.89 -7.67
C TYR A 143 2.19 4.04 -8.20
N LYS A 144 1.60 4.93 -9.01
CA LYS A 144 2.29 6.04 -9.69
C LYS A 144 3.07 7.00 -8.79
N THR A 145 2.77 7.02 -7.50
CA THR A 145 3.43 7.89 -6.50
C THR A 145 4.69 7.29 -5.91
N ASP A 146 4.95 6.02 -6.17
CA ASP A 146 6.05 5.27 -5.59
C ASP A 146 7.30 5.42 -6.47
N ILE A 147 8.48 5.47 -5.84
CA ILE A 147 9.72 5.53 -6.63
C ILE A 147 9.90 4.26 -7.47
N MET A 148 9.38 3.12 -6.99
CA MET A 148 9.46 1.83 -7.70
C MET A 148 8.46 1.69 -8.85
N TYR A 149 7.65 2.70 -9.16
CA TYR A 149 6.69 2.62 -10.25
C TYR A 149 7.34 2.72 -11.63
N THR A 150 6.82 1.94 -12.59
CA THR A 150 7.18 2.08 -14.01
C THR A 150 5.92 2.24 -14.87
N PRO A 151 5.96 3.10 -15.91
CA PRO A 151 7.07 3.96 -16.32
C PRO A 151 7.35 5.12 -15.35
N HIS A 152 8.61 5.58 -15.28
CA HIS A 152 9.05 6.65 -14.39
C HIS A 152 8.16 7.90 -14.47
N GLN A 153 7.92 8.53 -13.32
CA GLN A 153 7.15 9.76 -13.21
C GLN A 153 8.08 10.92 -12.83
N LYS A 154 8.01 12.01 -13.60
CA LYS A 154 8.78 13.23 -13.32
C LYS A 154 8.42 13.79 -11.94
N GLY A 155 9.42 14.30 -11.22
CA GLY A 155 9.23 14.99 -9.93
C GLY A 155 9.21 14.08 -8.69
N ILE A 156 9.33 12.76 -8.86
CA ILE A 156 9.44 11.82 -7.73
C ILE A 156 10.92 11.61 -7.40
N HIS A 157 11.39 12.17 -6.29
CA HIS A 157 12.81 12.06 -5.89
C HIS A 157 12.96 11.67 -4.42
N ARG A 158 11.95 11.00 -3.87
CA ARG A 158 11.89 10.51 -2.50
C ARG A 158 11.25 9.13 -2.46
N VAL A 159 11.60 8.35 -1.46
CA VAL A 159 10.97 7.05 -1.21
C VAL A 159 9.58 7.30 -0.63
N SER A 160 8.55 6.68 -1.22
CA SER A 160 7.16 6.86 -0.78
C SER A 160 6.84 6.02 0.47
N GLU A 161 5.68 6.30 1.10
CA GLU A 161 5.19 5.45 2.19
C GLU A 161 4.89 4.01 1.74
N GLY A 162 4.43 3.83 0.50
CA GLY A 162 4.18 2.49 -0.09
C GLY A 162 5.45 1.69 -0.26
N ASP A 163 6.52 2.35 -0.72
CA ASP A 163 7.86 1.78 -0.82
C ASP A 163 8.40 1.38 0.57
N ILE A 164 8.33 2.29 1.54
CA ILE A 164 8.76 2.06 2.92
C ILE A 164 8.01 0.88 3.53
N LEU A 165 6.69 0.82 3.36
CA LEU A 165 5.87 -0.26 3.89
C LEU A 165 6.25 -1.60 3.26
N THR A 166 6.45 -1.63 1.94
CA THR A 166 6.81 -2.84 1.20
C THR A 166 8.18 -3.38 1.64
N VAL A 167 9.20 -2.54 1.75
CA VAL A 167 10.52 -2.95 2.27
C VAL A 167 10.40 -3.51 3.68
N ASN A 168 9.66 -2.82 4.55
CA ASN A 168 9.50 -3.26 5.94
C ASN A 168 8.83 -4.62 6.06
N TRP A 169 7.88 -4.94 5.17
CA TRP A 169 7.27 -6.26 5.11
C TRP A 169 8.19 -7.29 4.47
N LEU A 170 8.84 -6.98 3.35
CA LEU A 170 9.81 -7.87 2.69
C LEU A 170 10.85 -8.39 3.68
N TYR A 171 11.44 -7.51 4.49
CA TYR A 171 12.45 -7.88 5.49
C TYR A 171 11.89 -8.33 6.85
N ARG A 172 10.57 -8.32 7.05
CA ARG A 172 9.92 -8.94 8.20
C ARG A 172 9.65 -10.42 7.95
N LEU A 173 9.42 -10.79 6.70
CA LEU A 173 9.04 -12.15 6.32
C LEU A 173 10.25 -13.09 6.19
N PRO A 174 10.07 -14.40 6.37
CA PRO A 174 11.16 -15.37 6.19
C PRO A 174 11.66 -15.36 4.74
N GLN A 175 12.97 -15.54 4.57
CA GLN A 175 13.57 -15.71 3.23
C GLN A 175 12.96 -16.94 2.56
N GLY A 176 12.65 -16.83 1.26
CA GLY A 176 12.13 -17.94 0.49
C GLY A 176 10.70 -18.36 0.87
N ALA A 177 10.04 -17.62 1.78
CA ALA A 177 8.65 -17.91 2.15
C ALA A 177 7.75 -17.80 0.91
N THR A 178 6.86 -18.79 0.79
CA THR A 178 5.76 -18.77 -0.17
C THR A 178 4.57 -18.01 0.40
N VAL A 179 3.58 -17.72 -0.45
CA VAL A 179 2.32 -17.14 0.01
C VAL A 179 1.65 -18.03 1.07
N ALA A 180 1.73 -19.35 0.91
CA ALA A 180 1.18 -20.31 1.87
C ALA A 180 1.90 -20.26 3.23
N ASP A 181 3.23 -20.11 3.24
CA ASP A 181 4.00 -19.98 4.49
C ASP A 181 3.61 -18.70 5.23
N VAL A 182 3.44 -17.59 4.51
CA VAL A 182 3.00 -16.31 5.09
C VAL A 182 1.56 -16.40 5.61
N ALA A 183 0.67 -17.02 4.84
CA ALA A 183 -0.71 -17.29 5.23
C ALA A 183 -0.77 -18.08 6.55
N ALA A 184 0.01 -19.17 6.63
CA ALA A 184 0.13 -20.01 7.83
C ALA A 184 0.71 -19.22 9.03
N GLN A 185 1.77 -18.43 8.81
CA GLN A 185 2.42 -17.62 9.84
C GLN A 185 1.44 -16.66 10.54
N PHE A 186 0.48 -16.09 9.81
CA PHE A 186 -0.50 -15.16 10.36
C PHE A 186 -1.87 -15.79 10.66
N SER A 187 -2.01 -17.11 10.48
CA SER A 187 -3.29 -17.82 10.61
C SER A 187 -4.39 -17.20 9.74
N MET A 188 -4.03 -16.85 8.50
CA MET A 188 -4.94 -16.26 7.52
C MET A 188 -5.00 -17.14 6.27
N GLY A 189 -6.16 -17.21 5.63
CA GLY A 189 -6.27 -17.74 4.27
C GLY A 189 -5.99 -16.66 3.23
N GLY A 190 -5.52 -17.06 2.05
CA GLY A 190 -5.31 -16.17 0.91
C GLY A 190 -4.36 -16.78 -0.13
N SER A 191 -4.47 -16.32 -1.37
CA SER A 191 -3.56 -16.68 -2.47
C SER A 191 -2.65 -15.54 -2.89
N ASP A 192 -2.84 -14.35 -2.31
CA ASP A 192 -2.06 -13.15 -2.57
C ASP A 192 -1.41 -12.64 -1.26
N ILE A 193 -0.09 -12.42 -1.31
CA ILE A 193 0.69 -12.01 -0.13
C ILE A 193 0.36 -10.59 0.33
N ASP A 194 0.07 -9.67 -0.59
CA ASP A 194 -0.25 -8.28 -0.28
C ASP A 194 -1.65 -8.17 0.34
N GLU A 195 -2.59 -9.00 -0.09
CA GLU A 195 -3.90 -9.13 0.55
C GLU A 195 -3.78 -9.67 1.99
N ILE A 196 -2.96 -10.70 2.21
CA ILE A 196 -2.72 -11.24 3.55
C ILE A 196 -2.09 -10.14 4.43
N ILE A 197 -1.05 -9.45 3.95
CA ILE A 197 -0.41 -8.35 4.67
C ILE A 197 -1.43 -7.26 5.03
N TYR A 198 -2.28 -6.87 4.08
CA TYR A 198 -3.33 -5.89 4.32
C TYR A 198 -4.26 -6.33 5.46
N ARG A 199 -4.76 -7.57 5.42
CA ARG A 199 -5.63 -8.11 6.49
C ARG A 199 -4.90 -8.17 7.83
N VAL A 200 -3.62 -8.53 7.86
CA VAL A 200 -2.80 -8.53 9.10
C VAL A 200 -2.71 -7.13 9.70
N MET A 201 -2.45 -6.12 8.87
CA MET A 201 -2.36 -4.72 9.32
C MET A 201 -3.69 -4.19 9.86
N HIS A 202 -4.82 -4.71 9.36
CA HIS A 202 -6.17 -4.26 9.70
C HIS A 202 -6.90 -5.20 10.65
N ARG A 203 -6.25 -6.26 11.16
CA ARG A 203 -6.87 -7.29 12.02
C ARG A 203 -7.54 -6.72 13.28
N ASN A 204 -7.02 -5.61 13.79
CA ASN A 204 -7.53 -4.92 14.97
C ASN A 204 -8.34 -3.65 14.63
N GLN A 205 -8.58 -3.37 13.33
CA GLN A 205 -9.46 -2.27 12.95
C GLN A 205 -10.90 -2.74 13.03
N PRO A 206 -11.80 -1.97 13.66
CA PRO A 206 -13.21 -2.31 13.67
C PRO A 206 -13.69 -2.42 12.22
N SER A 207 -14.43 -3.49 11.92
CA SER A 207 -15.01 -3.68 10.60
C SER A 207 -15.89 -2.48 10.24
N GLU A 208 -16.12 -2.23 8.94
CA GLU A 208 -17.07 -1.18 8.52
C GLU A 208 -18.45 -1.38 9.19
N PHE A 209 -18.85 -2.64 9.41
CA PHE A 209 -20.04 -2.98 10.17
C PHE A 209 -19.96 -2.55 11.65
N GLU A 210 -18.84 -2.77 12.34
CA GLU A 210 -18.64 -2.31 13.72
C GLU A 210 -18.54 -0.80 13.83
N LYS A 211 -17.92 -0.13 12.85
CA LYS A 211 -17.91 1.34 12.76
C LYS A 211 -19.33 1.90 12.58
N VAL A 212 -20.13 1.28 11.72
CA VAL A 212 -21.54 1.65 11.54
C VAL A 212 -22.34 1.35 12.81
N LYS A 213 -22.20 0.16 13.41
CA LYS A 213 -22.88 -0.23 14.66
C LYS A 213 -22.59 0.76 15.79
N ASN A 214 -21.34 1.20 15.94
CA ASN A 214 -20.95 2.14 16.98
C ASN A 214 -21.43 3.58 16.70
N ASN A 215 -21.69 3.93 15.44
CA ASN A 215 -22.22 5.23 15.03
C ASN A 215 -23.77 5.27 14.96
N VAL A 216 -24.45 4.12 15.02
CA VAL A 216 -25.90 4.07 15.17
C VAL A 216 -26.25 4.42 16.61
N LYS A 217 -26.74 5.64 16.83
CA LYS A 217 -27.47 5.98 18.06
C LYS A 217 -28.76 5.17 18.08
N ILE A 218 -28.74 4.06 18.80
CA ILE A 218 -29.98 3.34 19.15
C ILE A 218 -30.81 4.32 19.98
N PRO A 219 -32.03 4.71 19.53
CA PRO A 219 -32.88 5.55 20.36
C PRO A 219 -33.10 4.82 21.69
N LYS A 220 -32.82 5.53 22.78
CA LYS A 220 -33.00 5.01 24.14
C LYS A 220 -34.50 4.73 24.28
N ARG A 221 -34.91 3.46 24.32
CA ARG A 221 -36.30 3.09 24.58
C ARG A 221 -36.65 3.59 25.97
N ASP A 222 -37.48 4.62 26.04
CA ASP A 222 -38.07 5.04 27.31
C ASP A 222 -39.28 4.16 27.59
N LEU A 223 -39.07 3.17 28.47
CA LEU A 223 -40.09 2.18 28.81
C LEU A 223 -41.30 2.83 29.50
N LEU A 224 -41.13 4.01 30.13
CA LEU A 224 -42.23 4.77 30.74
C LEU A 224 -43.13 5.38 29.67
N ASP A 225 -42.57 6.06 28.67
CA ASP A 225 -43.33 6.64 27.57
C ASP A 225 -44.07 5.56 26.75
N GLU A 226 -43.45 4.39 26.53
CA GLU A 226 -44.12 3.26 25.86
C GLU A 226 -45.30 2.74 26.70
N GLN A 227 -45.14 2.61 28.02
CA GLN A 227 -46.22 2.18 28.92
C GLN A 227 -47.39 3.19 28.96
N GLU A 228 -47.09 4.49 29.00
CA GLU A 228 -48.10 5.54 28.95
C GLU A 228 -48.87 5.53 27.63
N ASN A 229 -48.18 5.40 26.50
CA ASN A 229 -48.81 5.31 25.18
C ASN A 229 -49.70 4.06 25.05
N ILE A 230 -49.26 2.92 25.56
CA ILE A 230 -50.07 1.69 25.58
C ILE A 230 -51.31 1.89 26.48
N ALA A 231 -51.16 2.55 27.63
CA ALA A 231 -52.30 2.85 28.51
C ALA A 231 -53.30 3.80 27.83
N LEU A 232 -52.83 4.81 27.12
CA LEU A 232 -53.65 5.73 26.34
C LEU A 232 -54.40 5.01 25.21
N LEU A 233 -53.72 4.14 24.46
CA LEU A 233 -54.33 3.32 23.42
C LEU A 233 -55.43 2.41 23.99
N ARG A 234 -55.18 1.78 25.15
CA ARG A 234 -56.19 0.97 25.84
C ARG A 234 -57.39 1.80 26.28
N LYS A 235 -57.16 3.02 26.79
CA LYS A 235 -58.23 3.96 27.16
C LYS A 235 -59.08 4.36 25.97
N TYR A 236 -58.48 4.68 24.82
CA TYR A 236 -59.22 4.96 23.58
C TYR A 236 -60.00 3.74 23.10
N HIS A 237 -59.41 2.55 23.18
CA HIS A 237 -60.09 1.32 22.80
C HIS A 237 -61.32 1.04 23.68
N MET A 238 -61.21 1.21 25.00
CA MET A 238 -62.34 1.11 25.92
C MET A 238 -63.41 2.17 25.65
N ALA A 239 -63.00 3.39 25.34
CA ALA A 239 -63.94 4.46 24.98
C ALA A 239 -64.73 4.11 23.72
N LEU A 240 -64.07 3.57 22.69
CA LEU A 240 -64.72 3.12 21.45
C LEU A 240 -65.68 1.94 21.68
N GLN A 241 -65.34 1.00 22.58
CA GLN A 241 -66.21 -0.11 22.94
C GLN A 241 -67.49 0.35 23.67
N ASN A 242 -67.43 1.47 24.37
CA ASN A 242 -68.55 2.04 25.13
C ASN A 242 -69.34 3.09 24.33
N VAL A 243 -69.01 3.34 23.05
CA VAL A 243 -69.85 4.18 22.19
C VAL A 243 -71.09 3.38 21.77
N THR A 244 -72.17 3.56 22.53
CA THR A 244 -73.51 3.11 22.12
C THR A 244 -74.29 4.30 21.55
N LEU A 245 -74.87 4.13 20.36
CA LEU A 245 -75.84 5.10 19.83
C LEU A 245 -77.02 5.21 20.79
N SER A 246 -77.39 6.43 21.21
CA SER A 246 -78.59 6.64 22.01
C SER A 246 -79.84 6.19 21.23
N ASP A 247 -80.88 5.73 21.94
CA ASP A 247 -82.11 5.24 21.31
C ASP A 247 -82.78 6.30 20.42
N ASP A 248 -82.62 7.58 20.76
CA ASP A 248 -83.13 8.71 19.96
C ASP A 248 -82.36 8.88 18.64
N MET A 249 -81.02 8.77 18.66
CA MET A 249 -80.23 8.75 17.42
C MET A 249 -80.56 7.53 16.57
N ARG A 250 -80.75 6.37 17.21
CA ARG A 250 -81.12 5.14 16.51
C ARG A 250 -82.48 5.27 15.80
N LYS A 251 -83.47 5.89 16.45
CA LYS A 251 -84.78 6.21 15.86
C LYS A 251 -84.66 7.23 14.73
N PHE A 252 -83.82 8.25 14.87
CA PHE A 252 -83.57 9.24 13.82
C PHE A 252 -83.02 8.60 12.53
N PHE A 253 -82.01 7.73 12.65
CA PHE A 253 -81.46 7.01 11.49
C PHE A 253 -82.46 6.02 10.87
N LEU A 254 -83.29 5.35 11.68
CA LEU A 254 -84.33 4.44 11.18
C LEU A 254 -85.47 5.17 10.47
N LYS A 255 -85.81 6.39 10.91
CA LYS A 255 -86.85 7.22 10.28
C LYS A 255 -86.38 7.77 8.92
N ASN A 256 -85.17 8.32 8.85
CA ASN A 256 -84.58 8.80 7.60
C ASN A 256 -84.34 7.69 6.55
N LYS A 257 -84.16 6.43 6.99
CA LYS A 257 -84.06 5.30 6.07
C LYS A 257 -85.40 4.92 5.44
N ARG A 258 -86.53 5.22 6.11
CA ARG A 258 -87.89 5.00 5.57
C ARG A 258 -88.33 6.09 4.60
N ASP A 259 -87.88 7.33 4.80
CA ASP A 259 -88.24 8.45 3.92
C ASP A 259 -87.46 8.46 2.59
N ASN A 260 -86.32 7.77 2.51
CA ASN A 260 -85.55 7.58 1.27
C ASN A 260 -85.97 6.37 0.41
N LEU A 261 -87.10 5.70 0.75
CA LEU A 261 -87.63 4.53 0.04
C LEU A 261 -89.06 4.75 -0.48
N LYS A 262 -89.50 6.00 -0.64
CA LYS A 262 -90.73 6.37 -1.35
C LYS A 262 -90.43 7.15 -2.61
#